data_AF-X0U4P0-F1
#
_entry.id   AF-X0U4P0-F1
#
_cell.length_a   1.000
_cell.length_b   1.000
_cell.length_c   1.000
_cell.angle_alpha   90.00
_cell.angle_beta   90.00
_cell.angle_gamma   90.00
#
_symmetry.space_group_name_H-M   'P 1'
#
loop_
_entity.id
_entity.type
_entity.pdbx_description
1 polymer ?
#
loop_
_entity_poly.entity_id
_entity_poly.type
_entity_poly.pdbx_seq_one_letter_code
_entity_poly.pdbx_strand_id
1 'polypeptide(L)'
;NHNITGVRYGSADWGDYNNDGYLDVVLSGITVNGTYTTRVFRSEKNGVFTDTGEIFGTRGIVKWGDYDNDGDLDILIISSDQNRVYRNDGNDTFTFQNQISLESAMYGNGAWGDYDNDGYLDIVVSGYIGMYIPFSKIYRNNKDNTFHEDTSCVITQAGSSVPSWGDFDNDNDLDLLFVGVSSDSAFVKLYRNDIGTANSVPEKPIGLVSNVSKSEVELRWNSVRSDSTNYHGLTYNLIIGSSLDDFDLVTPHSSPQGYRRLVKMGNAG
;
A
#
# COMPACT_ATOMS: atom_id res chain seq x y z
N ASN A 1 16.47 -17.52 -13.26
CA ASN A 1 16.04 -16.52 -14.26
C ASN A 1 14.57 -16.70 -14.51
N HIS A 2 13.74 -15.86 -13.89
CA HIS A 2 12.30 -15.81 -14.15
C HIS A 2 12.07 -14.79 -15.27
N ASN A 3 11.12 -15.06 -16.18
CA ASN A 3 10.89 -14.26 -17.39
C ASN A 3 10.15 -12.94 -17.12
N ILE A 4 10.60 -12.15 -16.15
CA ILE A 4 10.10 -10.79 -15.94
C ILE A 4 10.83 -9.87 -16.92
N THR A 5 10.08 -9.10 -17.70
CA THR A 5 10.65 -8.19 -18.69
C THR A 5 11.40 -7.05 -17.98
N GLY A 6 12.67 -6.85 -18.32
CA GLY A 6 13.46 -5.74 -17.80
C GLY A 6 12.93 -4.38 -18.26
N VAL A 7 12.91 -3.41 -17.34
CA VAL A 7 12.52 -2.03 -17.60
C VAL A 7 13.56 -1.04 -17.06
N ARG A 8 13.65 0.13 -17.67
CA ARG A 8 14.42 1.28 -17.16
C ARG A 8 13.50 2.32 -16.53
N TYR A 9 14.04 3.13 -15.63
CA TYR A 9 13.27 4.05 -14.77
C TYR A 9 12.11 3.32 -14.07
N GLY A 10 12.44 2.13 -13.55
CA GLY A 10 11.45 1.20 -13.05
C GLY A 10 10.96 1.54 -11.65
N SER A 11 9.73 1.17 -11.38
CA SER A 11 9.15 1.08 -10.05
C SER A 11 8.54 -0.30 -9.91
N ALA A 12 8.68 -0.92 -8.74
CA ALA A 12 8.05 -2.18 -8.43
C ALA A 12 7.53 -2.16 -7.00
N ASP A 13 6.45 -2.91 -6.76
CA ASP A 13 5.91 -3.11 -5.43
C ASP A 13 5.47 -4.57 -5.25
N TRP A 14 5.66 -5.09 -4.03
CA TRP A 14 5.31 -6.46 -3.66
C TRP A 14 3.98 -6.48 -2.92
N GLY A 15 3.12 -7.44 -3.24
CA GLY A 15 1.82 -7.63 -2.60
C GLY A 15 1.20 -8.95 -3.04
N ASP A 16 0.40 -9.59 -2.19
CA ASP A 16 -0.40 -10.76 -2.53
C ASP A 16 -1.75 -10.25 -3.06
N TYR A 17 -1.87 -10.02 -4.37
CA TYR A 17 -3.03 -9.29 -4.92
C TYR A 17 -4.25 -10.18 -5.15
N ASN A 18 -4.04 -11.50 -5.18
CA ASN A 18 -5.07 -12.48 -5.44
C ASN A 18 -5.37 -13.35 -4.20
N ASN A 19 -4.79 -13.00 -3.04
CA ASN A 19 -4.99 -13.66 -1.76
C ASN A 19 -4.64 -15.17 -1.80
N ASP A 20 -3.63 -15.55 -2.58
CA ASP A 20 -3.20 -16.95 -2.72
C ASP A 20 -2.07 -17.37 -1.76
N GLY A 21 -1.58 -16.42 -0.95
CA GLY A 21 -0.53 -16.61 0.04
C GLY A 21 0.89 -16.47 -0.53
N TYR A 22 1.04 -16.12 -1.80
CA TYR A 22 2.32 -15.83 -2.43
C TYR A 22 2.44 -14.33 -2.75
N LEU A 23 3.65 -13.79 -2.61
CA LEU A 23 3.89 -12.39 -2.96
C LEU A 23 4.05 -12.24 -4.48
N ASP A 24 3.25 -11.35 -5.05
CA ASP A 24 3.26 -10.95 -6.45
C ASP A 24 3.94 -9.60 -6.64
N VAL A 25 4.10 -9.19 -7.90
CA VAL A 25 4.79 -7.95 -8.26
C VAL A 25 3.95 -7.13 -9.24
N VAL A 26 3.71 -5.86 -8.91
CA VAL A 26 3.44 -4.85 -9.94
C VAL A 26 4.76 -4.22 -10.36
N LEU A 27 5.00 -4.09 -11.66
CA LEU A 27 6.19 -3.50 -12.24
C LEU A 27 5.79 -2.43 -13.25
N SER A 28 6.39 -1.25 -13.13
CA SER A 28 6.22 -0.13 -14.03
C SER A 28 7.56 0.37 -14.55
N GLY A 29 7.60 0.89 -15.77
CA GLY A 29 8.79 1.50 -16.35
C GLY A 29 8.75 1.62 -17.86
N ILE A 30 9.93 1.65 -18.48
CA ILE A 30 10.08 1.72 -19.94
C ILE A 30 10.82 0.47 -20.43
N THR A 31 10.26 -0.22 -21.42
CA THR A 31 10.94 -1.37 -22.06
C THR A 31 12.17 -0.94 -22.85
N VAL A 32 12.99 -1.90 -23.27
CA VAL A 32 14.16 -1.67 -24.13
C VAL A 32 13.79 -0.96 -25.45
N ASN A 33 12.58 -1.19 -25.96
CA ASN A 33 12.07 -0.58 -27.19
C ASN A 33 11.47 0.82 -26.97
N GLY A 34 11.51 1.35 -25.74
CA GLY A 34 10.99 2.68 -25.41
C GLY A 34 9.50 2.72 -25.07
N THR A 35 8.80 1.59 -25.02
CA THR A 35 7.37 1.51 -24.68
C THR A 35 7.17 1.69 -23.18
N TYR A 36 6.22 2.54 -22.78
CA TYR A 36 5.79 2.65 -21.39
C TYR A 36 4.98 1.42 -21.03
N THR A 37 5.28 0.82 -19.89
CA THR A 37 4.61 -0.39 -19.45
C THR A 37 4.41 -0.35 -17.95
N THR A 38 3.23 -0.77 -17.52
CA THR A 38 2.95 -1.22 -16.16
C THR A 38 2.27 -2.57 -16.31
N ARG A 39 2.65 -3.56 -15.50
CA ARG A 39 2.17 -4.94 -15.56
C ARG A 39 2.16 -5.57 -14.18
N VAL A 40 1.25 -6.52 -13.98
CA VAL A 40 1.19 -7.38 -12.78
C VAL A 40 1.71 -8.76 -13.14
N PHE A 41 2.63 -9.27 -12.30
CA PHE A 41 3.23 -10.59 -12.40
C PHE A 41 2.81 -11.41 -11.18
N ARG A 42 2.00 -12.43 -11.40
CA ARG A 42 1.59 -13.38 -10.36
C ARG A 42 2.69 -14.39 -10.08
N SER A 43 2.95 -14.66 -8.81
CA SER A 43 3.84 -15.70 -8.33
C SER A 43 3.10 -17.02 -8.24
N GLU A 44 3.70 -18.09 -8.76
CA GLU A 44 3.15 -19.44 -8.69
C GLU A 44 3.84 -20.21 -7.56
N LYS A 45 3.19 -21.23 -6.98
CA LYS A 45 3.73 -22.06 -5.86
C LYS A 45 5.13 -22.65 -6.11
N ASN A 46 5.55 -22.78 -7.37
CA ASN A 46 6.86 -23.28 -7.76
C ASN A 46 7.93 -22.16 -7.91
N GLY A 47 7.60 -20.92 -7.55
CA GLY A 47 8.44 -19.73 -7.66
C GLY A 47 8.53 -19.14 -9.06
N VAL A 48 7.70 -19.58 -10.01
CA VAL A 48 7.63 -19.00 -11.36
C VAL A 48 6.71 -17.78 -11.34
N PHE A 49 7.06 -16.73 -12.09
CA PHE A 49 6.19 -15.57 -12.27
C PHE A 49 5.49 -15.63 -13.63
N THR A 50 4.17 -15.45 -13.61
CA THR A 50 3.29 -15.38 -14.78
C THR A 50 2.83 -13.93 -14.99
N ASP A 51 3.01 -13.41 -16.19
CA ASP A 51 2.44 -12.12 -16.57
C ASP A 51 0.92 -12.27 -16.74
N THR A 52 0.14 -11.47 -16.01
CA THR A 52 -1.34 -11.50 -16.06
C THR A 52 -1.88 -11.06 -17.42
N GLY A 53 -1.08 -10.38 -18.24
CA GLY A 53 -1.49 -9.84 -19.52
C GLY A 53 -2.17 -8.48 -19.43
N GLU A 54 -2.45 -7.97 -18.23
CA GLU A 54 -3.07 -6.67 -18.01
C GLU A 54 -2.10 -5.53 -18.39
N ILE A 55 -2.62 -4.52 -19.10
CA ILE A 55 -1.81 -3.40 -19.60
C ILE A 55 -2.48 -2.08 -19.20
N PHE A 56 -1.91 -1.44 -18.18
CA PHE A 56 -2.40 -0.14 -17.68
C PHE A 56 -2.04 1.04 -18.60
N GLY A 57 -1.19 0.83 -19.61
CA GLY A 57 -0.91 1.83 -20.66
C GLY A 57 -0.11 3.05 -20.22
N THR A 58 0.51 3.02 -19.04
CA THR A 58 1.30 4.13 -18.49
C THR A 58 2.59 3.65 -17.80
N ARG A 59 3.44 4.59 -17.35
CA ARG A 59 4.57 4.34 -16.45
C ARG A 59 4.48 5.26 -15.24
N GLY A 60 4.98 4.84 -14.10
CA GLY A 60 4.99 5.68 -12.90
C GLY A 60 5.59 4.99 -11.70
N ILE A 61 5.48 5.63 -10.54
CA ILE A 61 5.65 4.94 -9.26
C ILE A 61 4.39 4.12 -9.01
N VAL A 62 4.55 2.82 -8.79
CA VAL A 62 3.43 1.91 -8.49
C VAL A 62 3.40 1.58 -7.00
N LYS A 63 2.20 1.52 -6.44
CA LYS A 63 1.95 1.18 -5.04
C LYS A 63 0.70 0.31 -4.93
N TRP A 64 0.82 -0.82 -4.24
CA TRP A 64 -0.31 -1.61 -3.78
C TRP A 64 -1.00 -0.95 -2.58
N GLY A 65 -2.32 -0.98 -2.52
CA GLY A 65 -3.13 -0.63 -1.35
C GLY A 65 -4.60 -0.99 -1.59
N ASP A 66 -5.33 -1.38 -0.55
CA ASP A 66 -6.77 -1.68 -0.58
C ASP A 66 -7.54 -0.38 -0.26
N TYR A 67 -7.91 0.40 -1.28
CA TYR A 67 -8.46 1.76 -1.06
C TYR A 67 -9.97 1.74 -0.81
N ASP A 68 -10.69 0.71 -1.24
CA ASP A 68 -12.12 0.57 -1.03
C ASP A 68 -12.49 -0.46 0.06
N ASN A 69 -11.48 -1.03 0.72
CA ASN A 69 -11.58 -1.86 1.91
C ASN A 69 -12.36 -3.16 1.65
N ASP A 70 -12.13 -3.74 0.48
CA ASP A 70 -12.78 -4.97 0.02
C ASP A 70 -11.91 -6.23 0.22
N GLY A 71 -10.66 -6.04 0.65
CA GLY A 71 -9.69 -7.09 0.94
C GLY A 71 -8.83 -7.50 -0.25
N ASP A 72 -9.03 -6.90 -1.42
CA ASP A 72 -8.20 -7.10 -2.59
C ASP A 72 -7.25 -5.90 -2.79
N LEU A 73 -6.03 -6.17 -3.28
CA LEU A 73 -5.05 -5.11 -3.47
C LEU A 73 -5.29 -4.32 -4.76
N ASP A 74 -5.47 -3.01 -4.62
CA ASP A 74 -5.58 -2.05 -5.73
C ASP A 74 -4.24 -1.39 -6.05
N ILE A 75 -4.19 -0.71 -7.21
CA ILE A 75 -2.97 -0.08 -7.73
C ILE A 75 -3.13 1.42 -7.80
N LEU A 76 -2.23 2.15 -7.13
CA LEU A 76 -1.93 3.54 -7.41
C LEU A 76 -0.74 3.65 -8.36
N ILE A 77 -0.90 4.45 -9.41
CA ILE A 77 0.17 4.81 -10.34
C ILE A 77 0.38 6.32 -10.30
N ILE A 78 1.53 6.77 -9.82
CA ILE A 78 1.94 8.18 -9.85
C ILE A 78 2.76 8.45 -11.11
N SER A 79 2.23 9.25 -12.03
CA SER A 79 2.78 9.49 -13.35
C SER A 79 2.74 10.97 -13.75
N SER A 80 3.62 11.33 -14.68
CA SER A 80 3.68 12.68 -15.27
C SER A 80 2.50 13.01 -16.19
N ASP A 81 1.78 12.01 -16.71
CA ASP A 81 0.63 12.23 -17.59
C ASP A 81 -0.68 12.35 -16.78
N GLN A 82 -0.97 11.34 -15.97
CA GLN A 82 -2.13 11.25 -15.11
C GLN A 82 -1.83 10.24 -14.00
N ASN A 83 -2.04 10.66 -12.76
CA ASN A 83 -2.07 9.73 -11.64
C ASN A 83 -3.35 8.90 -11.71
N ARG A 84 -3.24 7.58 -11.56
CA ARG A 84 -4.36 6.64 -11.77
C ARG A 84 -4.51 5.72 -10.57
N VAL A 85 -5.75 5.41 -10.25
CA VAL A 85 -6.12 4.32 -9.33
C VAL A 85 -6.85 3.26 -10.14
N TYR A 86 -6.44 2.01 -9.98
CA TYR A 86 -7.08 0.85 -10.57
C TYR A 86 -7.57 -0.06 -9.47
N ARG A 87 -8.88 -0.32 -9.44
CA ARG A 87 -9.48 -1.29 -8.53
C ARG A 87 -9.21 -2.70 -9.04
N ASN A 88 -8.84 -3.61 -8.16
CA ASN A 88 -8.76 -5.02 -8.43
C ASN A 88 -10.16 -5.64 -8.35
N ASP A 89 -10.69 -6.14 -9.47
CA ASP A 89 -12.02 -6.79 -9.48
C ASP A 89 -11.90 -8.31 -9.26
N GLY A 90 -10.72 -8.78 -8.85
CA GLY A 90 -10.34 -10.18 -8.78
C GLY A 90 -10.10 -10.81 -10.15
N ASN A 91 -9.76 -12.11 -10.16
CA ASN A 91 -9.54 -12.90 -11.37
C ASN A 91 -8.55 -12.26 -12.38
N ASP A 92 -7.49 -11.62 -11.87
CA ASP A 92 -6.47 -10.92 -12.66
C ASP A 92 -7.01 -9.72 -13.46
N THR A 93 -8.15 -9.14 -13.07
CA THR A 93 -8.77 -8.00 -13.77
C THR A 93 -8.74 -6.72 -12.93
N PHE A 94 -8.48 -5.58 -13.60
CA PHE A 94 -8.36 -4.28 -12.96
C PHE A 94 -9.18 -3.21 -13.68
N THR A 95 -10.01 -2.46 -12.94
CA THR A 95 -10.83 -1.36 -13.48
C THR A 95 -10.23 -0.01 -13.17
N PHE A 96 -9.98 0.80 -14.20
CA PHE A 96 -9.56 2.19 -14.03
C PHE A 96 -10.68 3.04 -13.41
N GLN A 97 -10.41 3.62 -12.23
CA GLN A 97 -11.34 4.48 -11.52
C GLN A 97 -11.30 5.91 -12.07
N ASN A 98 -12.02 6.13 -13.17
CA ASN A 98 -11.99 7.40 -13.92
C ASN A 98 -12.59 8.62 -13.19
N GLN A 99 -13.35 8.40 -12.10
CA GLN A 99 -13.90 9.46 -11.26
C GLN A 99 -12.88 9.98 -10.23
N ILE A 100 -11.84 9.21 -9.94
CA ILE A 100 -10.76 9.62 -9.04
C ILE A 100 -9.83 10.55 -9.81
N SER A 101 -9.86 11.84 -9.44
CA SER A 101 -9.04 12.88 -10.06
C SER A 101 -7.90 13.28 -9.12
N LEU A 102 -6.69 12.85 -9.47
CA LEU A 102 -5.47 13.21 -8.77
C LEU A 102 -4.60 14.07 -9.69
N GLU A 103 -4.01 15.14 -9.16
CA GLU A 103 -3.07 16.00 -9.88
C GLU A 103 -1.93 15.15 -10.47
N SER A 104 -1.60 15.33 -11.75
CA SER A 104 -0.48 14.61 -12.37
C SER A 104 0.86 15.07 -11.78
N ALA A 105 1.80 14.14 -11.66
CA ALA A 105 3.02 14.37 -10.89
C ALA A 105 4.26 14.00 -11.71
N MET A 106 4.86 14.98 -12.37
CA MET A 106 6.17 14.78 -13.00
C MET A 106 7.24 14.62 -11.92
N TYR A 107 8.11 13.62 -12.07
CA TYR A 107 9.08 13.20 -11.05
C TYR A 107 8.43 12.93 -9.68
N GLY A 108 7.15 12.55 -9.71
CA GLY A 108 6.35 12.42 -8.51
C GLY A 108 6.53 11.11 -7.77
N ASN A 109 6.01 11.12 -6.55
CA ASN A 109 5.86 9.95 -5.69
C ASN A 109 4.56 10.07 -4.90
N GLY A 110 4.15 8.98 -4.29
CA GLY A 110 2.97 8.94 -3.45
C GLY A 110 2.92 7.71 -2.57
N ALA A 111 2.05 7.77 -1.58
CA ALA A 111 1.86 6.71 -0.61
C ALA A 111 0.40 6.64 -0.16
N TRP A 112 -0.06 5.42 0.05
CA TRP A 112 -1.31 5.13 0.75
C TRP A 112 -1.11 5.25 2.26
N GLY A 113 -2.12 5.77 2.96
CA GLY A 113 -2.20 5.73 4.42
C GLY A 113 -3.58 6.17 4.89
N ASP A 114 -4.12 5.54 5.93
CA ASP A 114 -5.35 5.97 6.60
C ASP A 114 -5.00 7.20 7.46
N TYR A 115 -5.01 8.38 6.84
CA TYR A 115 -4.48 9.61 7.44
C TYR A 115 -5.45 10.19 8.48
N ASP A 116 -6.74 9.89 8.36
CA ASP A 116 -7.78 10.36 9.25
C ASP A 116 -8.34 9.28 10.21
N ASN A 117 -7.74 8.09 10.23
CA ASN A 117 -8.10 6.94 11.05
C ASN A 117 -9.56 6.49 10.85
N ASP A 118 -10.05 6.55 9.61
CA ASP A 118 -11.44 6.29 9.28
C ASP A 118 -11.68 4.90 8.65
N GLY A 119 -10.61 4.11 8.51
CA GLY A 119 -10.58 2.75 7.98
C GLY A 119 -10.40 2.67 6.47
N TYR A 120 -10.27 3.80 5.76
CA TYR A 120 -10.08 3.84 4.31
C TYR A 120 -8.75 4.51 3.96
N LEU A 121 -8.02 3.95 2.99
CA LEU A 121 -6.72 4.51 2.62
C LEU A 121 -6.88 5.85 1.89
N ASP A 122 -6.21 6.87 2.40
CA ASP A 122 -5.98 8.16 1.78
C ASP A 122 -4.68 8.16 0.95
N ILE A 123 -4.45 9.23 0.19
CA ILE A 123 -3.29 9.35 -0.69
C ILE A 123 -2.55 10.64 -0.41
N VAL A 124 -1.24 10.56 -0.20
CA VAL A 124 -0.34 11.71 -0.39
C VAL A 124 0.33 11.62 -1.75
N VAL A 125 0.34 12.73 -2.49
CA VAL A 125 1.02 12.88 -3.77
C VAL A 125 1.98 14.06 -3.69
N SER A 126 3.16 13.89 -4.27
CA SER A 126 4.10 14.99 -4.48
C SER A 126 4.78 14.89 -5.83
N GLY A 127 5.23 16.00 -6.38
CA GLY A 127 5.81 16.07 -7.71
C GLY A 127 5.76 17.47 -8.31
N TYR A 128 5.96 17.57 -9.60
CA TYR A 128 5.80 18.82 -10.33
C TYR A 128 4.52 18.79 -11.17
N ILE A 129 3.74 19.88 -11.11
CA ILE A 129 2.76 20.20 -12.14
C ILE A 129 3.56 20.76 -13.32
N GLY A 130 3.54 20.04 -14.43
CA GLY A 130 4.47 20.29 -15.53
C GLY A 130 5.93 20.14 -15.09
N MET A 131 6.81 21.04 -15.52
CA MET A 131 8.24 20.97 -15.20
C MET A 131 8.70 21.87 -14.04
N TYR A 132 7.83 22.73 -13.50
CA TYR A 132 8.30 23.90 -12.73
C TYR A 132 7.56 24.17 -11.42
N ILE A 133 6.33 23.69 -11.27
CA ILE A 133 5.52 24.03 -10.10
C ILE A 133 5.56 22.84 -9.15
N PRO A 134 6.41 22.85 -8.10
CA PRO A 134 6.43 21.79 -7.13
C PRO A 134 5.09 21.78 -6.38
N PHE A 135 4.57 20.60 -6.09
CA PHE A 135 3.36 20.47 -5.29
C PHE A 135 3.43 19.28 -4.36
N SER A 136 2.67 19.35 -3.28
CA SER A 136 2.43 18.23 -2.37
C SER A 136 1.01 18.36 -1.83
N LYS A 137 0.21 17.31 -2.01
CA LYS A 137 -1.23 17.27 -1.71
C LYS A 137 -1.57 15.98 -0.98
N ILE A 138 -2.50 16.07 -0.04
CA ILE A 138 -3.16 14.93 0.60
C ILE A 138 -4.58 14.87 0.04
N TYR A 139 -5.02 13.68 -0.34
CA TYR A 139 -6.35 13.41 -0.86
C TYR A 139 -7.03 12.43 0.09
N ARG A 140 -8.14 12.86 0.69
CA ARG A 140 -8.96 12.04 1.58
C ARG A 140 -9.97 11.21 0.82
N ASN A 141 -10.13 9.96 1.22
CA ASN A 141 -11.06 9.01 0.65
C ASN A 141 -12.48 9.28 1.16
N ASN A 142 -13.42 9.44 0.24
CA ASN A 142 -14.82 9.73 0.59
C ASN A 142 -15.66 8.47 0.86
N LYS A 143 -15.07 7.27 0.79
CA LYS A 143 -15.75 5.97 0.97
C LYS A 143 -16.80 5.66 -0.10
N ASP A 144 -16.75 6.36 -1.23
CA ASP A 144 -17.67 6.23 -2.36
C ASP A 144 -16.96 6.17 -3.71
N ASN A 145 -15.70 5.68 -3.72
CA ASN A 145 -14.79 5.67 -4.87
C ASN A 145 -14.42 7.06 -5.40
N THR A 146 -14.52 8.09 -4.56
CA THR A 146 -14.03 9.42 -4.86
C THR A 146 -13.06 9.91 -3.80
N PHE A 147 -12.23 10.88 -4.18
CA PHE A 147 -11.26 11.51 -3.29
C PHE A 147 -11.41 13.02 -3.38
N HIS A 148 -11.14 13.72 -2.28
CA HIS A 148 -11.05 15.19 -2.26
C HIS A 148 -9.71 15.64 -1.69
N GLU A 149 -9.19 16.75 -2.21
CA GLU A 149 -7.97 17.36 -1.66
C GLU A 149 -8.26 17.93 -0.26
N ASP A 150 -7.49 17.50 0.74
CA ASP A 150 -7.51 18.12 2.06
C ASP A 150 -6.64 19.38 2.05
N THR A 151 -7.32 20.53 1.99
CA THR A 151 -6.67 21.85 1.97
C THR A 151 -6.39 22.42 3.36
N SER A 152 -6.80 21.72 4.43
CA SER A 152 -6.55 22.15 5.81
C SER A 152 -5.12 21.85 6.27
N CYS A 153 -4.49 20.83 5.67
CA CYS A 153 -3.11 20.45 5.95
C CYS A 153 -2.12 21.11 4.99
N VAL A 154 -1.18 21.89 5.51
CA VAL A 154 -0.16 22.57 4.70
C VAL A 154 1.17 21.84 4.82
N ILE A 155 1.44 20.96 3.86
CA ILE A 155 2.75 20.31 3.69
C ILE A 155 3.62 21.10 2.69
N THR A 156 4.94 20.96 2.86
CA THR A 156 5.92 21.64 1.99
C THR A 156 5.74 21.18 0.56
N GLN A 157 5.55 22.14 -0.34
CA GLN A 157 5.46 21.86 -1.77
C GLN A 157 6.84 21.44 -2.31
N ALA A 158 6.95 20.21 -2.82
CA ALA A 158 8.21 19.64 -3.32
C ALA A 158 7.97 18.77 -4.56
N GLY A 159 8.89 18.82 -5.53
CA GLY A 159 8.69 18.14 -6.82
C GLY A 159 9.51 16.89 -7.07
N SER A 160 10.38 16.52 -6.13
CA SER A 160 11.09 15.24 -6.15
C SER A 160 11.26 14.77 -4.71
N SER A 161 10.15 14.32 -4.15
CA SER A 161 10.04 13.90 -2.76
C SER A 161 9.53 12.48 -2.65
N VAL A 162 9.80 11.88 -1.50
CA VAL A 162 9.34 10.54 -1.12
C VAL A 162 8.57 10.70 0.19
N PRO A 163 7.22 10.67 0.14
CA PRO A 163 6.41 10.57 1.34
C PRO A 163 6.50 9.16 1.95
N SER A 164 6.50 9.10 3.28
CA SER A 164 6.36 7.87 4.04
C SER A 164 5.52 8.14 5.28
N TRP A 165 4.45 7.37 5.44
CA TRP A 165 3.64 7.39 6.65
C TRP A 165 4.26 6.53 7.75
N GLY A 166 3.98 6.88 9.00
CA GLY A 166 4.25 6.05 10.17
C GLY A 166 3.89 6.78 11.44
N ASP A 167 3.43 6.05 12.45
CA ASP A 167 3.18 6.59 13.80
C ASP A 167 4.52 6.70 14.54
N PHE A 168 5.12 7.91 14.59
CA PHE A 168 6.47 8.07 15.15
C PHE A 168 6.46 8.31 16.67
N ASP A 169 5.35 8.77 17.23
CA ASP A 169 5.24 9.10 18.65
C ASP A 169 4.34 8.14 19.45
N ASN A 170 3.74 7.16 18.77
CA ASN A 170 2.86 6.11 19.30
C ASN A 170 1.54 6.66 19.86
N ASP A 171 0.96 7.68 19.23
CA ASP A 171 -0.37 8.18 19.57
C ASP A 171 -1.51 7.56 18.74
N ASN A 172 -1.18 6.60 17.89
CA ASN A 172 -2.08 5.83 17.02
C ASN A 172 -2.75 6.69 15.94
N ASP A 173 -2.08 7.73 15.47
CA ASP A 173 -2.33 8.33 14.17
C ASP A 173 -1.10 8.28 13.26
N LEU A 174 -1.32 8.43 11.95
CA LEU A 174 -0.23 8.38 10.98
C LEU A 174 0.41 9.75 10.80
N ASP A 175 1.69 9.83 11.11
CA ASP A 175 2.54 10.97 10.79
C ASP A 175 3.20 10.85 9.42
N LEU A 176 3.59 11.99 8.85
CA LEU A 176 4.22 12.05 7.53
C LEU A 176 5.71 12.40 7.64
N LEU A 177 6.58 11.46 7.27
CA LEU A 177 7.97 11.76 6.91
C LEU A 177 8.04 12.15 5.43
N PHE A 178 8.73 13.25 5.15
CA PHE A 178 8.85 13.81 3.82
C PHE A 178 10.30 14.17 3.51
N VAL A 179 10.89 13.46 2.56
CA VAL A 179 12.27 13.70 2.11
C VAL A 179 12.24 14.16 0.67
N GLY A 180 12.93 15.24 0.32
CA GLY A 180 12.94 15.69 -1.06
C GLY A 180 13.87 16.86 -1.33
N VAL A 181 13.66 17.47 -2.50
CA VAL A 181 14.39 18.64 -2.96
C VAL A 181 13.41 19.79 -3.20
N SER A 182 13.68 20.92 -2.55
CA SER A 182 13.04 22.21 -2.82
C SER A 182 13.84 22.99 -3.86
N SER A 183 13.40 24.20 -4.25
CA SER A 183 14.09 25.01 -5.26
C SER A 183 15.60 25.17 -5.03
N ASP A 184 16.04 25.21 -3.78
CA ASP A 184 17.41 25.60 -3.44
C ASP A 184 18.14 24.62 -2.50
N SER A 185 17.46 23.60 -1.96
CA SER A 185 18.09 22.65 -1.03
C SER A 185 17.32 21.33 -0.90
N ALA A 186 18.06 20.27 -0.58
CA ALA A 186 17.48 19.04 -0.06
C ALA A 186 16.92 19.27 1.35
N PHE A 187 15.81 18.62 1.66
CA PHE A 187 15.18 18.72 2.97
C PHE A 187 14.67 17.36 3.44
N VAL A 188 14.54 17.25 4.76
CA VAL A 188 13.76 16.22 5.45
C VAL A 188 12.85 16.96 6.41
N LYS A 189 11.56 16.64 6.39
CA LYS A 189 10.56 17.19 7.31
C LYS A 189 9.69 16.05 7.84
N LEU A 190 9.42 16.10 9.13
CA LEU A 190 8.46 15.26 9.80
C LEU A 190 7.25 16.15 10.15
N TYR A 191 6.07 15.73 9.74
CA TYR A 191 4.81 16.38 10.08
C TYR A 191 4.10 15.47 11.05
N ARG A 192 3.88 15.99 12.26
CA ARG A 192 3.04 15.33 13.23
C ARG A 192 1.58 15.49 12.81
N ASN A 193 0.85 14.38 12.77
CA ASN A 193 -0.60 14.42 12.70
C ASN A 193 -1.12 14.47 14.14
N ASP A 194 -2.11 15.31 14.40
CA ASP A 194 -2.68 15.46 15.74
C ASP A 194 -4.21 15.31 15.62
N ILE A 195 -4.64 14.24 14.95
CA ILE A 195 -6.07 14.01 14.78
C ILE A 195 -6.65 13.56 16.13
N GLY A 196 -7.70 14.24 16.58
CA GLY A 196 -8.35 13.93 17.85
C GLY A 196 -9.04 12.56 17.91
N THR A 197 -8.94 11.77 16.83
CA THR A 197 -9.49 10.43 16.65
C THR A 197 -8.35 9.44 16.44
N ALA A 198 -7.86 8.87 17.54
CA ALA A 198 -6.87 7.80 17.50
C ALA A 198 -7.48 6.53 16.87
N ASN A 199 -6.66 5.79 16.14
CA ASN A 199 -7.04 4.47 15.66
C ASN A 199 -7.18 3.53 16.87
N SER A 200 -8.24 2.71 16.89
CA SER A 200 -8.47 1.78 17.99
C SER A 200 -7.88 0.43 17.64
N VAL A 201 -7.06 -0.14 18.53
CA VAL A 201 -6.54 -1.50 18.34
C VAL A 201 -7.70 -2.49 18.15
N PRO A 202 -7.73 -3.30 17.06
CA PRO A 202 -8.76 -4.30 16.85
C PRO A 202 -8.87 -5.30 18.01
N GLU A 203 -10.05 -5.88 18.23
CA GLU A 203 -10.19 -6.94 19.21
C GLU A 203 -9.38 -8.18 18.81
N LYS A 204 -8.89 -8.93 19.82
CA LYS A 204 -8.20 -10.19 19.57
C LYS A 204 -9.14 -11.17 18.83
N PRO A 205 -8.67 -11.83 17.75
CA PRO A 205 -9.44 -12.89 17.09
C PRO A 205 -9.79 -14.03 18.05
N ILE A 206 -11.04 -14.50 17.94
CA ILE A 206 -11.56 -15.62 18.74
C ILE A 206 -11.93 -16.82 17.86
N GLY A 207 -12.12 -17.98 18.48
CA GLY A 207 -12.59 -19.17 17.77
C GLY A 207 -11.54 -19.79 16.84
N LEU A 208 -10.26 -19.76 17.24
CA LEU A 208 -9.19 -20.42 16.49
C LEU A 208 -9.45 -21.92 16.39
N VAL A 209 -9.51 -22.42 15.17
CA VAL A 209 -9.62 -23.84 14.81
C VAL A 209 -8.44 -24.19 13.90
N SER A 210 -7.81 -25.34 14.17
CA SER A 210 -6.74 -25.88 13.34
C SER A 210 -7.16 -27.20 12.70
N ASN A 211 -6.89 -27.37 11.42
CA ASN A 211 -7.01 -28.64 10.72
C ASN A 211 -5.63 -29.08 10.23
N VAL A 212 -5.17 -30.24 10.71
CA VAL A 212 -3.81 -30.73 10.46
C VAL A 212 -3.87 -31.88 9.46
N SER A 213 -3.21 -31.70 8.32
CA SER A 213 -2.91 -32.76 7.36
C SER A 213 -1.46 -33.24 7.55
N LYS A 214 -0.99 -34.16 6.70
CA LYS A 214 0.37 -34.71 6.83
C LYS A 214 1.47 -33.64 6.82
N SER A 215 1.32 -32.64 5.96
CA SER A 215 2.36 -31.62 5.70
C SER A 215 1.84 -30.19 5.75
N GLU A 216 0.56 -29.99 6.05
CA GLU A 216 -0.07 -28.67 6.03
C GLU A 216 -0.93 -28.51 7.29
N VAL A 217 -0.91 -27.31 7.87
CA VAL A 217 -1.81 -26.92 8.96
C VAL A 217 -2.62 -25.75 8.44
N GLU A 218 -3.93 -25.92 8.42
CA GLU A 218 -4.88 -24.87 8.11
C GLU A 218 -5.39 -24.25 9.41
N LEU A 219 -5.27 -22.92 9.54
CA LEU A 219 -5.75 -22.16 10.70
C LEU A 219 -6.93 -21.28 10.27
N ARG A 220 -8.01 -21.29 11.05
CA ARG A 220 -9.20 -20.46 10.82
C ARG A 220 -9.67 -19.84 12.14
N TRP A 221 -10.19 -18.63 12.10
CA TRP A 221 -10.78 -17.94 13.26
C TRP A 221 -11.97 -17.10 12.83
N ASN A 222 -12.73 -16.59 13.80
CA ASN A 222 -13.82 -15.66 13.52
C ASN A 222 -13.25 -14.29 13.12
N SER A 223 -13.80 -13.68 12.07
CA SER A 223 -13.43 -12.33 11.64
C SER A 223 -13.61 -11.30 12.77
N VAL A 224 -12.64 -10.42 12.96
CA VAL A 224 -12.72 -9.27 13.87
C VAL A 224 -13.52 -8.16 13.19
N ARG A 225 -14.52 -7.60 13.88
CA ARG A 225 -15.46 -6.60 13.31
C ARG A 225 -15.62 -5.36 14.18
N SER A 226 -14.75 -5.20 15.18
CA SER A 226 -14.76 -4.07 16.10
C SER A 226 -13.93 -2.88 15.60
N ASP A 227 -13.19 -3.05 14.50
CA ASP A 227 -12.32 -2.03 13.91
C ASP A 227 -13.05 -1.18 12.86
N SER A 228 -12.55 0.03 12.61
CA SER A 228 -13.01 0.89 11.52
C SER A 228 -12.67 0.32 10.14
N THR A 229 -11.57 -0.42 10.04
CA THR A 229 -11.20 -1.20 8.87
C THR A 229 -12.15 -2.39 8.73
N ASN A 230 -12.63 -2.62 7.51
CA ASN A 230 -13.44 -3.78 7.19
C ASN A 230 -12.63 -5.06 7.47
N TYR A 231 -13.30 -6.08 8.00
CA TYR A 231 -12.69 -7.36 8.33
C TYR A 231 -12.10 -8.10 7.12
N HIS A 232 -12.46 -7.71 5.90
CA HIS A 232 -11.84 -8.18 4.66
C HIS A 232 -10.44 -7.57 4.43
N GLY A 233 -10.22 -6.30 4.78
CA GLY A 233 -8.92 -5.62 4.71
C GLY A 233 -8.00 -5.85 5.92
N LEU A 234 -8.50 -6.50 6.97
CA LEU A 234 -7.70 -6.83 8.16
C LEU A 234 -6.70 -7.96 7.87
N THR A 235 -5.42 -7.70 8.18
CA THR A 235 -4.36 -8.71 8.13
C THR A 235 -3.96 -9.13 9.55
N TYR A 236 -3.49 -10.38 9.70
CA TYR A 236 -3.18 -10.96 11.00
C TYR A 236 -1.74 -11.45 11.04
N ASN A 237 -1.06 -11.23 12.15
CA ASN A 237 0.23 -11.87 12.43
C ASN A 237 -0.02 -13.20 13.14
N LEU A 238 0.59 -14.26 12.62
CA LEU A 238 0.55 -15.58 13.25
C LEU A 238 1.87 -15.84 13.99
N ILE A 239 1.74 -16.38 15.21
CA ILE A 239 2.85 -16.87 16.02
C ILE A 239 2.64 -18.37 16.23
N ILE A 240 3.66 -19.19 15.93
CA ILE A 240 3.60 -20.65 16.09
C ILE A 240 4.75 -21.09 16.99
N GLY A 241 4.42 -21.77 18.08
CA GLY A 241 5.36 -22.29 19.06
C GLY A 241 5.08 -23.75 19.44
N SER A 242 6.08 -24.41 19.99
CA SER A 242 6.00 -25.78 20.49
C SER A 242 5.29 -25.89 21.85
N SER A 243 5.13 -24.77 22.55
CA SER A 243 4.38 -24.65 23.80
C SER A 243 3.57 -23.34 23.85
N LEU A 244 2.75 -23.18 24.89
CA LEU A 244 1.98 -21.95 25.10
C LEU A 244 2.95 -20.77 25.29
N ASP A 245 2.78 -19.70 24.53
CA ASP A 245 3.62 -18.50 24.49
C ASP A 245 5.03 -18.66 23.90
N ASP A 246 5.38 -19.86 23.38
CA ASP A 246 6.59 -20.04 22.56
C ASP A 246 6.40 -19.52 21.12
N PHE A 247 7.52 -19.20 20.48
CA PHE A 247 7.58 -18.70 19.10
C PHE A 247 8.79 -19.29 18.34
N ASP A 248 9.12 -20.55 18.65
CA ASP A 248 10.30 -21.27 18.21
C ASP A 248 10.13 -22.05 16.90
N LEU A 249 8.88 -22.28 16.46
CA LEU A 249 8.59 -23.05 15.24
C LEU A 249 8.51 -22.16 14.00
N VAL A 250 7.84 -21.00 14.09
CA VAL A 250 7.83 -20.00 13.03
C VAL A 250 8.14 -18.65 13.63
N THR A 251 9.21 -18.01 13.14
CA THR A 251 9.57 -16.66 13.58
C THR A 251 8.42 -15.72 13.24
N PRO A 252 7.77 -15.12 14.25
CA PRO A 252 6.73 -14.17 13.98
C PRO A 252 7.33 -12.96 13.24
N HIS A 253 6.64 -12.48 12.21
CA HIS A 253 6.90 -11.14 11.66
C HIS A 253 6.45 -10.03 12.63
N SER A 254 6.27 -10.36 13.91
CA SER A 254 5.85 -9.50 15.01
C SER A 254 6.59 -9.87 16.31
N SER A 255 6.51 -9.01 17.32
CA SER A 255 6.91 -9.29 18.69
C SER A 255 5.84 -10.14 19.40
N PRO A 256 6.16 -10.79 20.55
CA PRO A 256 5.15 -11.44 21.38
C PRO A 256 4.01 -10.53 21.85
N GLN A 257 4.20 -9.21 21.80
CA GLN A 257 3.20 -8.19 22.10
C GLN A 257 2.36 -7.78 20.89
N GLY A 258 2.58 -8.36 19.71
CA GLY A 258 1.80 -8.12 18.48
C GLY A 258 2.41 -7.11 17.51
N TYR A 259 3.40 -6.31 17.92
CA TYR A 259 4.03 -5.29 17.06
C TYR A 259 4.81 -5.91 15.91
N ARG A 260 4.51 -5.52 14.66
CA ARG A 260 5.24 -6.01 13.48
C ARG A 260 6.71 -5.59 13.46
N ARG A 261 7.55 -6.44 12.86
CA ARG A 261 8.98 -6.17 12.60
C ARG A 261 9.27 -5.65 11.19
N LEU A 262 8.31 -5.72 10.28
CA LEU A 262 8.36 -5.19 8.91
C LEU A 262 7.05 -4.49 8.58
N VAL A 263 7.13 -3.32 7.94
CA VAL A 263 5.99 -2.46 7.61
C VAL A 263 5.51 -2.78 6.19
N LYS A 264 4.42 -3.55 6.07
CA LYS A 264 3.41 -3.62 4.97
C LYS A 264 2.57 -4.91 5.13
N MET A 265 1.25 -4.99 4.90
CA MET A 265 0.18 -4.01 4.59
C MET A 265 -0.68 -3.65 5.81
N GLY A 266 -1.37 -2.50 5.76
CA GLY A 266 -2.24 -1.96 6.80
C GLY A 266 -1.42 -1.13 7.79
N ASN A 267 -1.43 0.18 7.60
CA ASN A 267 -0.73 1.15 8.47
C ASN A 267 -1.50 1.34 9.78
N ALA A 268 -1.70 0.25 10.53
CA ALA A 268 -2.01 0.34 11.95
C ALA A 268 -0.68 0.13 12.71
N GLY A 269 -0.23 1.19 13.39
CA GLY A 269 0.83 1.15 14.40
C GLY A 269 0.42 0.32 15.61
#